data_AF-A0A1Q6Y6Q2-F1
#
_entry.id   AF-A0A1Q6Y6Q2-F1
#
_cell.length_a   1.000
_cell.length_b   1.000
_cell.length_c   1.000
_cell.angle_alpha   90.00
_cell.angle_beta   90.00
_cell.angle_gamma   90.00
#
_symmetry.space_group_name_H-M   'P 1'
#
loop_
_entity.id
_entity.type
_entity.pdbx_description
1 polymer ?
#
loop_
_entity_poly.entity_id
_entity_poly.type
_entity_poly.pdbx_seq_one_letter_code
_entity_poly.pdbx_strand_id
1 'polypeptide(L)'
;MLMGADAPGEFIRMAENTAATMLGKPEGSYEILRVHIDTQQLNVANIEVLIAPRGIATGRDHELLAAEQQILALLQREDIHMLNISAIDQARETIDFVANEVPAYGLKTFWVYPRGIKEETSTTAASALSGEQQHIENEWYRVEASAEDGTLTITDKHTGAIFTGLNRFVDGGDTGDLYNYCPPAQDVLVSEPLEPPKIELVSTGPVRAVLRVSGRWLLPSAVSADRTERSSRTTACQIVSDISLTPGVRRVDIHTSFDNKAKDHRLRAVFPVPYRVEDVAAEGTFEVRTRPVAAERPADVADWSEEPVNTFPQKRFVDISNGTTGLGVLNRGLPEYEILQDGPGVAPGHMAVALTLLRCVEWLSRGDLSTRRGHAGPMEHTPEAQCLGHQEFDYALVPHSGDWQAEGALVLREAQAFNIPVRAVVPLSDVSNEEHWGKLPVDRRHPREGFLSSCATLLEVEPSEIVVSAIKRSNTGKGLIVRLYNPFSHAVEASIRPGVDLARAFVANLQEEEQEQLFWSGDEGEPLHVGLRSGEIKTILFQ
;
A
#
# COMPACT_ATOMS: atom_id res chain seq x y z
N MET A 1 -15.67 -19.23 42.92
CA MET A 1 -16.14 -20.37 42.10
C MET A 1 -15.00 -20.89 41.20
N LEU A 2 -13.75 -20.93 41.69
CA LEU A 2 -12.56 -21.36 40.91
C LEU A 2 -11.68 -22.37 41.67
N MET A 3 -12.19 -22.97 42.76
CA MET A 3 -11.46 -24.00 43.53
C MET A 3 -11.74 -25.40 42.96
N GLY A 4 -11.12 -25.72 41.82
CA GLY A 4 -11.23 -27.04 41.20
C GLY A 4 -10.49 -27.23 39.88
N ALA A 5 -9.57 -26.33 39.52
CA ALA A 5 -8.73 -26.48 38.34
C ALA A 5 -7.37 -27.06 38.78
N ASP A 6 -7.20 -28.37 38.64
CA ASP A 6 -5.99 -29.09 39.06
C ASP A 6 -5.11 -29.49 37.86
N ALA A 7 -5.48 -29.08 36.63
CA ALA A 7 -4.75 -29.39 35.39
C ALA A 7 -4.57 -28.16 34.46
N PRO A 8 -3.47 -28.09 33.68
CA PRO A 8 -3.24 -27.01 32.70
C PRO A 8 -4.35 -26.93 31.63
N GLY A 9 -4.85 -25.73 31.37
CA GLY A 9 -5.92 -25.44 30.40
C GLY A 9 -7.34 -25.41 31.00
N GLU A 10 -7.55 -25.90 32.22
CA GLU A 10 -8.88 -25.89 32.86
C GLU A 10 -9.26 -24.49 33.37
N PHE A 11 -8.30 -23.71 33.85
CA PHE A 11 -8.56 -22.34 34.32
C PHE A 11 -8.99 -21.44 33.16
N ILE A 12 -8.28 -21.50 32.03
CA ILE A 12 -8.57 -20.72 30.82
C ILE A 12 -9.99 -21.04 30.32
N ARG A 13 -10.32 -22.32 30.16
CA ARG A 13 -11.65 -22.75 29.70
C ARG A 13 -12.77 -22.33 30.68
N MET A 14 -12.51 -22.41 31.98
CA MET A 14 -13.48 -22.01 32.99
C MET A 14 -13.68 -20.48 33.02
N ALA A 15 -12.60 -19.71 32.81
CA ALA A 15 -12.66 -18.26 32.70
C ALA A 15 -13.37 -17.82 31.40
N GLU A 16 -13.13 -18.48 30.26
CA GLU A 16 -13.85 -18.25 28.99
C GLU A 16 -15.36 -18.52 29.13
N ASN A 17 -15.74 -19.63 29.75
CA ASN A 17 -17.15 -19.96 29.99
C ASN A 17 -17.81 -19.02 31.00
N THR A 18 -17.07 -18.59 32.03
CA THR A 18 -17.55 -17.61 33.00
C THR A 18 -17.77 -16.24 32.33
N ALA A 19 -16.85 -15.82 31.46
CA ALA A 19 -16.97 -14.59 30.69
C ALA A 19 -18.17 -14.62 29.74
N ALA A 20 -18.35 -15.71 28.98
CA ALA A 20 -19.51 -15.91 28.12
C ALA A 20 -20.83 -15.83 28.92
N THR A 21 -20.87 -16.45 30.10
CA THR A 21 -22.03 -16.43 30.99
C THR A 21 -22.32 -15.01 31.53
N MET A 22 -21.30 -14.27 31.97
CA MET A 22 -21.45 -12.89 32.46
C MET A 22 -21.94 -11.93 31.37
N LEU A 23 -21.53 -12.15 30.12
CA LEU A 23 -21.92 -11.34 28.97
C LEU A 23 -23.22 -11.81 28.30
N GLY A 24 -23.88 -12.86 28.81
CA GLY A 24 -25.13 -13.39 28.25
C GLY A 24 -24.97 -14.04 26.88
N LYS A 25 -23.82 -14.66 26.61
CA LYS A 25 -23.44 -15.27 25.32
C LYS A 25 -23.23 -16.79 25.47
N PRO A 26 -23.37 -17.59 24.39
CA PRO A 26 -23.16 -19.04 24.46
C PRO A 26 -21.73 -19.42 24.89
N GLU A 27 -21.56 -20.54 25.59
CA GLU A 27 -20.23 -21.07 25.93
C GLU A 27 -19.35 -21.23 24.67
N GLY A 28 -18.08 -20.90 24.79
CA GLY A 28 -17.11 -20.96 23.68
C GLY A 28 -17.19 -19.83 22.65
N SER A 29 -17.98 -18.77 22.90
CA SER A 29 -18.09 -17.58 22.03
C SER A 29 -16.96 -16.55 22.20
N TYR A 30 -16.21 -16.63 23.30
CA TYR A 30 -15.07 -15.75 23.59
C TYR A 30 -13.81 -16.58 23.84
N GLU A 31 -12.66 -15.98 23.58
CA GLU A 31 -11.34 -16.50 23.93
C GLU A 31 -10.56 -15.45 24.75
N ILE A 32 -9.67 -15.91 25.64
CA ILE A 32 -8.81 -15.02 26.41
C ILE A 32 -7.62 -14.62 25.56
N LEU A 33 -7.42 -13.32 25.37
CA LEU A 33 -6.28 -12.80 24.61
C LEU A 33 -5.04 -12.63 25.49
N ARG A 34 -5.24 -12.16 26.71
CA ARG A 34 -4.16 -11.84 27.65
C ARG A 34 -4.70 -11.81 29.07
N VAL A 35 -3.83 -12.15 30.02
CA VAL A 35 -4.10 -12.04 31.44
C VAL A 35 -3.02 -11.18 32.08
N HIS A 36 -3.41 -10.14 32.81
CA HIS A 36 -2.52 -9.32 33.61
C HIS A 36 -2.76 -9.58 35.09
N ILE A 37 -1.69 -9.66 35.86
CA ILE A 37 -1.72 -9.97 37.28
C ILE A 37 -0.93 -8.88 38.00
N ASP A 38 -1.59 -8.21 38.92
CA ASP A 38 -0.98 -7.22 39.81
C ASP A 38 -1.16 -7.64 41.28
N THR A 39 -0.06 -7.62 42.02
CA THR A 39 -0.01 -7.97 43.46
C THR A 39 0.61 -6.85 44.31
N GLN A 40 0.63 -5.62 43.78
CA GLN A 40 1.20 -4.47 44.50
C GLN A 40 0.42 -4.08 45.76
N GLN A 41 -0.86 -4.48 45.89
CA GLN A 41 -1.65 -4.26 47.09
C GLN A 41 -1.45 -5.38 48.12
N LEU A 42 -1.25 -5.01 49.39
CA LEU A 42 -1.11 -5.97 50.47
C LEU A 42 -2.35 -6.87 50.57
N ASN A 43 -2.14 -8.19 50.55
CA ASN A 43 -3.14 -9.24 50.71
C ASN A 43 -4.20 -9.33 49.59
N VAL A 44 -4.04 -8.57 48.50
CA VAL A 44 -4.97 -8.56 47.35
C VAL A 44 -4.19 -8.85 46.06
N ALA A 45 -4.71 -9.76 45.24
CA ALA A 45 -4.24 -9.95 43.88
C ALA A 45 -5.34 -9.52 42.90
N ASN A 46 -5.00 -8.57 42.02
CA ASN A 46 -5.86 -8.12 40.93
C ASN A 46 -5.48 -8.89 39.66
N ILE A 47 -6.47 -9.56 39.06
CA ILE A 47 -6.31 -10.34 37.83
C ILE A 47 -7.23 -9.71 36.79
N GLU A 48 -6.64 -9.12 35.76
CA GLU A 48 -7.37 -8.57 34.62
C GLU A 48 -7.31 -9.55 33.46
N VAL A 49 -8.47 -10.02 33.01
CA VAL A 49 -8.61 -10.97 31.91
C VAL A 49 -9.13 -10.21 30.70
N LEU A 50 -8.31 -10.06 29.67
CA LEU A 50 -8.73 -9.51 28.39
C LEU A 50 -9.35 -10.61 27.55
N ILE A 51 -10.61 -10.41 27.16
CA ILE A 51 -11.38 -11.35 26.35
C ILE A 51 -11.77 -10.69 25.02
N ALA A 52 -11.92 -11.51 23.98
CA ALA A 52 -12.48 -11.10 22.70
C ALA A 52 -13.36 -12.20 22.11
N PRO A 53 -14.29 -11.87 21.19
CA PRO A 53 -15.05 -12.89 20.48
C PRO A 53 -14.11 -13.81 19.70
N ARG A 54 -14.41 -15.11 19.73
CA ARG A 54 -13.54 -16.14 19.18
C ARG A 54 -13.36 -15.96 17.66
N GLY A 55 -12.11 -15.96 17.20
CA GLY A 55 -11.76 -15.82 15.78
C GLY A 55 -11.50 -14.38 15.30
N ILE A 56 -11.58 -13.38 16.17
CA ILE A 56 -11.27 -11.98 15.85
C ILE A 56 -9.79 -11.65 16.13
N ALA A 57 -9.18 -12.30 17.13
CA ALA A 57 -7.77 -12.12 17.47
C ALA A 57 -7.21 -13.39 18.10
N THR A 58 -6.00 -13.80 17.71
CA THR A 58 -5.34 -14.97 18.32
C THR A 58 -4.60 -14.57 19.59
N GLY A 59 -4.92 -15.24 20.70
CA GLY A 59 -4.11 -15.20 21.91
C GLY A 59 -2.73 -15.81 21.68
N ARG A 60 -1.73 -15.38 22.47
CA ARG A 60 -0.40 -16.03 22.46
C ARG A 60 -0.44 -17.18 23.45
N ASP A 61 -0.64 -18.41 22.98
CA ASP A 61 -0.78 -19.62 23.81
C ASP A 61 0.30 -19.74 24.90
N HIS A 62 1.54 -19.36 24.58
CA HIS A 62 2.65 -19.42 25.54
C HIS A 62 2.52 -18.41 26.70
N GLU A 63 1.98 -17.22 26.44
CA GLU A 63 1.76 -16.19 27.49
C GLU A 63 0.56 -16.55 28.37
N LEU A 64 -0.47 -17.17 27.80
CA LEU A 64 -1.64 -17.64 28.54
C LEU A 64 -1.29 -18.79 29.49
N LEU A 65 -0.46 -19.74 29.04
CA LEU A 65 0.08 -20.82 29.88
C LEU A 65 0.93 -20.27 31.03
N ALA A 66 1.77 -19.26 30.77
CA ALA A 66 2.59 -18.62 31.80
C ALA A 66 1.72 -17.88 32.84
N ALA A 67 0.67 -17.19 32.40
CA ALA A 67 -0.27 -16.52 33.30
C ALA A 67 -1.09 -17.52 34.13
N GLU A 68 -1.50 -18.65 33.54
CA GLU A 68 -2.19 -19.73 34.27
C GLU A 68 -1.32 -20.27 35.41
N GLN A 69 -0.03 -20.53 35.15
CA GLN A 69 0.91 -20.97 36.18
C GLN A 69 1.09 -19.93 37.30
N GLN A 70 1.13 -18.64 36.95
CA GLN A 70 1.21 -17.57 37.94
C GLN A 70 -0.05 -17.50 38.82
N ILE A 71 -1.24 -17.65 38.23
CA ILE A 71 -2.50 -17.66 38.99
C ILE A 71 -2.57 -18.86 39.94
N LEU A 72 -2.18 -20.05 39.47
CA LEU A 72 -2.13 -21.24 40.32
C LEU A 72 -1.15 -21.07 41.48
N ALA A 73 0.00 -20.42 41.25
CA ALA A 73 0.95 -20.10 42.31
C ALA A 73 0.40 -19.06 43.31
N LEU A 74 -0.37 -18.06 42.86
CA LEU A 74 -1.05 -17.10 43.74
C LEU A 74 -2.11 -17.77 44.62
N LEU A 75 -2.83 -18.76 44.10
CA LEU A 75 -3.82 -19.51 44.87
C LEU A 75 -3.21 -20.33 46.01
N GLN A 76 -1.90 -20.61 45.97
CA GLN A 76 -1.16 -21.32 47.02
C GLN A 76 -0.52 -20.38 48.06
N ARG A 77 -0.60 -19.06 47.87
CA ARG A 77 -0.01 -18.08 48.78
C ARG A 77 -0.92 -17.81 49.97
N GLU A 78 -0.44 -18.11 51.17
CA GLU A 78 -1.16 -17.89 52.43
C GLU A 78 -1.33 -16.40 52.79
N ASP A 79 -0.55 -15.51 52.17
CA ASP A 79 -0.57 -14.07 52.40
C ASP A 79 -1.56 -13.30 51.49
N ILE A 80 -2.21 -13.98 50.54
CA ILE A 80 -3.26 -13.40 49.70
C ILE A 80 -4.62 -13.82 50.25
N HIS A 81 -5.45 -12.85 50.62
CA HIS A 81 -6.77 -13.10 51.22
C HIS A 81 -7.93 -12.71 50.28
N MET A 82 -7.66 -11.93 49.22
CA MET A 82 -8.67 -11.49 48.27
C MET A 82 -8.15 -11.56 46.83
N LEU A 83 -8.98 -12.09 45.94
CA LEU A 83 -8.74 -12.12 44.50
C LEU A 83 -9.80 -11.26 43.81
N ASN A 84 -9.38 -10.16 43.20
CA ASN A 84 -10.23 -9.35 42.35
C ASN A 84 -10.01 -9.76 40.90
N ILE A 85 -11.06 -10.25 40.25
CA ILE A 85 -10.99 -10.65 38.85
C ILE A 85 -11.88 -9.70 38.06
N SER A 86 -11.29 -9.00 37.09
CA SER A 86 -12.01 -8.16 36.14
C SER A 86 -11.89 -8.77 34.74
N ALA A 87 -12.98 -8.77 33.99
CA ALA A 87 -12.99 -9.15 32.58
C ALA A 87 -13.18 -7.90 31.74
N ILE A 88 -12.22 -7.62 30.84
CA ILE A 88 -12.27 -6.49 29.93
C ILE A 88 -12.67 -7.04 28.56
N ASP A 89 -13.90 -6.76 28.14
CA ASP A 89 -14.37 -7.06 26.80
C ASP A 89 -13.72 -6.09 25.80
N GLN A 90 -12.73 -6.57 25.05
CA GLN A 90 -12.26 -5.87 23.86
C GLN A 90 -13.17 -6.24 22.68
N ALA A 91 -14.41 -5.74 22.72
CA ALA A 91 -15.19 -5.56 21.52
C ALA A 91 -14.46 -4.50 20.67
N ARG A 92 -13.52 -4.95 19.83
CA ARG A 92 -12.87 -4.10 18.84
C ARG A 92 -13.86 -3.88 17.72
N GLU A 93 -14.58 -2.78 17.82
CA GLU A 93 -15.33 -2.27 16.68
C GLU A 93 -14.33 -1.67 15.68
N THR A 94 -14.41 -2.10 14.43
CA THR A 94 -13.65 -1.48 13.33
C THR A 94 -14.48 -0.35 12.77
N ILE A 95 -13.93 0.87 12.78
CA ILE A 95 -14.58 2.06 12.24
C ILE A 95 -13.79 2.50 11.01
N ASP A 96 -14.45 2.43 9.85
CA ASP A 96 -13.97 3.05 8.63
C ASP A 96 -14.64 4.42 8.45
N PHE A 97 -13.85 5.43 8.12
CA PHE A 97 -14.34 6.76 7.78
C PHE A 97 -13.42 7.43 6.76
N VAL A 98 -13.96 8.37 5.98
CA VAL A 98 -13.15 9.18 5.07
C VAL A 98 -12.55 10.35 5.85
N ALA A 99 -11.23 10.32 6.06
CA ALA A 99 -10.49 11.40 6.68
C ALA A 99 -10.33 12.57 5.69
N ASN A 100 -11.34 13.43 5.62
CA ASN A 100 -11.34 14.57 4.71
C ASN A 100 -10.36 15.67 5.15
N GLU A 101 -9.69 16.28 4.18
CA GLU A 101 -8.83 17.47 4.35
C GLU A 101 -7.74 17.27 5.42
N VAL A 102 -7.05 16.12 5.40
CA VAL A 102 -5.84 15.94 6.19
C VAL A 102 -4.74 16.79 5.53
N PRO A 103 -4.12 17.76 6.25
CA PRO A 103 -3.09 18.61 5.67
C PRO A 103 -1.86 17.79 5.26
N ALA A 104 -1.23 18.17 4.15
CA ALA A 104 0.03 17.56 3.69
C ALA A 104 1.10 17.66 4.78
N TYR A 105 1.84 16.57 5.01
CA TYR A 105 2.84 16.49 6.08
C TYR A 105 2.33 16.94 7.46
N GLY A 106 1.02 16.77 7.71
CA GLY A 106 0.38 17.24 8.93
C GLY A 106 -0.43 16.15 9.62
N LEU A 107 -1.27 16.61 10.56
CA LEU A 107 -2.22 15.79 11.30
C LEU A 107 -3.58 16.47 11.35
N LYS A 108 -4.61 15.65 11.49
CA LYS A 108 -5.98 16.08 11.78
C LYS A 108 -6.59 15.14 12.81
N THR A 109 -7.13 15.71 13.86
CA THR A 109 -7.78 14.98 14.96
C THR A 109 -9.25 14.78 14.61
N PHE A 110 -9.68 13.52 14.70
CA PHE A 110 -11.09 13.13 14.56
C PHE A 110 -11.56 12.56 15.89
N TRP A 111 -12.83 12.79 16.23
CA TRP A 111 -13.43 12.31 17.47
C TRP A 111 -14.57 11.36 17.16
N VAL A 112 -14.64 10.27 17.93
CA VAL A 112 -15.75 9.30 17.88
C VAL A 112 -16.60 9.53 19.12
N TYR A 113 -17.90 9.80 18.91
CA TYR A 113 -18.86 9.99 20.00
C TYR A 113 -19.98 8.96 19.92
N PRO A 114 -20.51 8.47 21.05
CA PRO A 114 -21.77 7.74 21.08
C PRO A 114 -22.89 8.53 20.41
N ARG A 115 -23.73 7.83 19.64
CA ARG A 115 -24.86 8.42 18.95
C ARG A 115 -25.83 9.07 19.95
N GLY A 116 -26.24 10.32 19.70
CA GLY A 116 -27.21 11.05 20.53
C GLY A 116 -26.63 12.12 21.47
N ILE A 117 -25.31 12.34 21.48
CA ILE A 117 -24.66 13.39 22.31
C ILE A 117 -24.69 14.78 21.64
N LYS A 118 -24.92 14.86 20.33
CA LYS A 118 -25.23 16.10 19.60
C LYS A 118 -26.48 15.90 18.76
N GLU A 119 -27.49 16.73 18.94
CA GLU A 119 -28.58 16.91 17.97
C GLU A 119 -28.05 17.64 16.74
N GLU A 120 -27.21 16.99 15.96
CA GLU A 120 -26.97 17.42 14.58
C GLU A 120 -27.89 16.61 13.69
N THR A 121 -28.75 17.32 12.98
CA THR A 121 -29.61 16.80 11.92
C THR A 121 -28.68 16.27 10.83
N SER A 122 -28.26 15.02 10.97
CA SER A 122 -27.58 14.29 9.91
C SER A 122 -28.60 14.12 8.79
N THR A 123 -28.65 15.09 7.88
CA THR A 123 -29.03 14.79 6.50
C THR A 123 -28.01 13.75 6.07
N THR A 124 -28.43 12.50 5.92
CA THR A 124 -27.65 11.48 5.21
C THR A 124 -27.30 12.08 3.86
N ALA A 125 -26.08 12.60 3.74
CA ALA A 125 -25.56 13.06 2.47
C ALA A 125 -25.68 11.87 1.51
N ALA A 126 -26.23 12.11 0.31
CA ALA A 126 -26.27 11.08 -0.71
C ALA A 126 -24.84 10.55 -0.89
N SER A 127 -24.69 9.23 -0.78
CA SER A 127 -23.39 8.58 -0.96
C SER A 127 -22.83 8.97 -2.32
N ALA A 128 -21.61 9.50 -2.36
CA ALA A 128 -20.89 9.72 -3.61
C ALA A 128 -20.58 8.39 -4.33
N LEU A 129 -20.71 7.28 -3.60
CA LEU A 129 -20.54 5.92 -4.10
C LEU A 129 -21.88 5.26 -4.42
N SER A 130 -21.91 4.56 -5.55
CA SER A 130 -22.95 3.62 -5.93
C SER A 130 -22.33 2.34 -6.46
N GLY A 131 -23.11 1.26 -6.48
CA GLY A 131 -22.67 0.04 -7.11
C GLY A 131 -23.80 -0.96 -7.27
N GLU A 132 -23.67 -1.78 -8.29
CA GLU A 132 -24.53 -2.91 -8.60
C GLU A 132 -23.66 -4.16 -8.78
N GLN A 133 -24.27 -5.29 -9.16
CA GLN A 133 -23.60 -6.59 -9.16
C GLN A 133 -22.27 -6.63 -9.95
N GLN A 134 -22.11 -5.79 -10.98
CA GLN A 134 -20.95 -5.81 -11.89
C GLN A 134 -20.22 -4.46 -12.02
N HIS A 135 -20.64 -3.44 -11.27
CA HIS A 135 -20.00 -2.14 -11.37
C HIS A 135 -20.05 -1.35 -10.07
N ILE A 136 -19.08 -0.45 -9.91
CA ILE A 136 -18.99 0.53 -8.83
C ILE A 136 -18.70 1.92 -9.42
N GLU A 137 -19.17 2.96 -8.75
CA GLU A 137 -18.92 4.35 -9.16
C GLU A 137 -18.58 5.23 -7.97
N ASN A 138 -17.77 6.26 -8.22
CA ASN A 138 -17.69 7.47 -7.41
C ASN A 138 -18.00 8.71 -8.27
N GLU A 139 -17.69 9.90 -7.78
CA GLU A 139 -17.90 11.14 -8.54
C GLU A 139 -16.97 11.29 -9.76
N TRP A 140 -15.89 10.51 -9.83
CA TRP A 140 -14.87 10.58 -10.88
C TRP A 140 -14.97 9.44 -11.89
N TYR A 141 -15.16 8.22 -11.41
CA TYR A 141 -15.04 7.01 -12.22
C TYR A 141 -16.25 6.12 -12.09
N ARG A 142 -16.52 5.42 -13.19
CA ARG A 142 -17.35 4.23 -13.23
C ARG A 142 -16.49 3.06 -13.65
N VAL A 143 -16.49 1.99 -12.86
CA VAL A 143 -15.70 0.79 -13.09
C VAL A 143 -16.61 -0.42 -13.22
N GLU A 144 -16.51 -1.13 -14.34
CA GLU A 144 -17.29 -2.32 -14.65
C GLU A 144 -16.39 -3.52 -14.85
N ALA A 145 -16.81 -4.69 -14.37
CA ALA A 145 -16.12 -5.96 -14.66
C ALA A 145 -16.88 -6.77 -15.72
N SER A 146 -16.14 -7.25 -16.72
CA SER A 146 -16.65 -8.12 -17.78
C SER A 146 -17.03 -9.49 -17.22
N ALA A 147 -18.28 -9.91 -17.46
CA ALA A 147 -18.76 -11.22 -17.05
C ALA A 147 -18.12 -12.38 -17.82
N GLU A 148 -17.45 -12.10 -18.95
CA GLU A 148 -16.84 -13.13 -19.80
C GLU A 148 -15.43 -13.49 -19.31
N ASP A 149 -14.61 -12.49 -19.00
CA ASP A 149 -13.18 -12.66 -18.74
C ASP A 149 -12.67 -11.90 -17.50
N GLY A 150 -13.51 -11.11 -16.84
CA GLY A 150 -13.17 -10.36 -15.63
C GLY A 150 -12.36 -9.09 -15.87
N THR A 151 -12.08 -8.73 -17.13
CA THR A 151 -11.40 -7.47 -17.44
C THR A 151 -12.26 -6.27 -17.06
N LEU A 152 -11.59 -5.15 -16.79
CA LEU A 152 -12.24 -3.93 -16.32
C LEU A 152 -12.48 -2.96 -17.47
N THR A 153 -13.61 -2.26 -17.41
CA THR A 153 -13.86 -1.04 -18.15
C THR A 153 -13.92 0.13 -17.17
N ILE A 154 -13.08 1.14 -17.38
CA ILE A 154 -13.07 2.36 -16.57
C ILE A 154 -13.51 3.53 -17.45
N THR A 155 -14.58 4.19 -17.03
CA THR A 155 -15.04 5.46 -17.62
C THR A 155 -14.69 6.60 -16.68
N ASP A 156 -13.92 7.56 -17.19
CA ASP A 156 -13.72 8.85 -16.54
C ASP A 156 -14.93 9.75 -16.83
N LYS A 157 -15.71 10.05 -15.79
CA LYS A 157 -16.96 10.80 -15.86
C LYS A 157 -16.73 12.28 -16.16
N HIS A 158 -15.53 12.80 -15.90
CA HIS A 158 -15.18 14.19 -16.16
C HIS A 158 -14.77 14.40 -17.62
N THR A 159 -13.92 13.51 -18.15
CA THR A 159 -13.36 13.65 -19.50
C THR A 159 -14.16 12.91 -20.56
N GLY A 160 -14.96 11.92 -20.15
CA GLY A 160 -15.66 10.99 -21.04
C GLY A 160 -14.75 9.91 -21.63
N ALA A 161 -13.48 9.84 -21.23
CA ALA A 161 -12.55 8.81 -21.69
C ALA A 161 -12.98 7.43 -21.17
N ILE A 162 -12.87 6.42 -22.03
CA ILE A 162 -13.23 5.02 -21.72
C ILE A 162 -12.02 4.14 -22.04
N PHE A 163 -11.58 3.37 -21.03
CA PHE A 163 -10.54 2.38 -21.16
C PHE A 163 -11.15 1.00 -20.93
N THR A 164 -11.02 0.09 -21.90
CA THR A 164 -11.65 -1.23 -21.91
C THR A 164 -10.61 -2.34 -21.91
N GLY A 165 -10.93 -3.51 -21.34
CA GLY A 165 -10.01 -4.66 -21.36
C GLY A 165 -8.85 -4.52 -20.38
N LEU A 166 -9.00 -3.63 -19.38
CA LEU A 166 -8.01 -3.37 -18.35
C LEU A 166 -7.88 -4.55 -17.39
N ASN A 167 -6.72 -4.63 -16.73
CA ASN A 167 -6.41 -5.65 -15.74
C ASN A 167 -6.52 -7.09 -16.28
N ARG A 168 -6.15 -7.31 -17.55
CA ARG A 168 -6.06 -8.65 -18.12
C ARG A 168 -4.81 -9.35 -17.59
N PHE A 169 -4.96 -10.55 -17.04
CA PHE A 169 -3.81 -11.35 -16.62
C PHE A 169 -3.24 -12.11 -17.81
N VAL A 170 -1.92 -11.98 -18.03
CA VAL A 170 -1.20 -12.71 -19.07
C VAL A 170 -0.02 -13.43 -18.45
N ASP A 171 -0.02 -14.76 -18.59
CA ASP A 171 0.98 -15.66 -18.07
C ASP A 171 1.79 -16.29 -19.22
N GLY A 172 3.12 -16.11 -19.20
CA GLY A 172 4.05 -16.68 -20.17
C GLY A 172 5.16 -17.49 -19.50
N GLY A 173 5.90 -18.28 -20.27
CA GLY A 173 7.03 -19.04 -19.74
C GLY A 173 8.25 -18.15 -19.42
N ASP A 174 9.04 -18.57 -18.44
CA ASP A 174 10.35 -17.98 -18.13
C ASP A 174 11.39 -19.09 -17.91
N THR A 175 12.25 -19.28 -18.92
CA THR A 175 13.42 -20.15 -18.89
C THR A 175 14.68 -19.38 -18.45
N GLY A 176 14.52 -18.20 -17.88
CA GLY A 176 15.59 -17.33 -17.44
C GLY A 176 16.23 -17.75 -16.12
N ASP A 177 16.77 -16.73 -15.45
CA ASP A 177 17.36 -16.80 -14.12
C ASP A 177 17.01 -15.53 -13.32
N LEU A 178 17.57 -15.35 -12.12
CA LEU A 178 17.27 -14.19 -11.26
C LEU A 178 17.69 -12.84 -11.85
N TYR A 179 18.55 -12.80 -12.87
CA TYR A 179 18.96 -11.56 -13.53
C TYR A 179 18.10 -11.24 -14.76
N ASN A 180 17.87 -12.23 -15.63
CA ASN A 180 17.25 -12.00 -16.93
C ASN A 180 16.03 -12.89 -17.13
N TYR A 181 14.94 -12.25 -17.56
CA TYR A 181 13.81 -12.94 -18.19
C TYR A 181 14.28 -13.56 -19.51
N CYS A 182 13.84 -14.79 -19.78
CA CYS A 182 14.08 -15.46 -21.05
C CYS A 182 12.84 -16.27 -21.43
N PRO A 183 12.07 -15.88 -22.46
CA PRO A 183 10.95 -16.70 -22.92
C PRO A 183 11.46 -18.03 -23.50
N PRO A 184 10.68 -19.14 -23.38
CA PRO A 184 10.97 -20.36 -24.13
C PRO A 184 10.85 -20.10 -25.64
N ALA A 185 11.56 -20.89 -26.45
CA ALA A 185 11.57 -20.74 -27.91
C ALA A 185 10.17 -20.93 -28.54
N GLN A 186 9.34 -21.76 -27.93
CA GLN A 186 7.94 -21.99 -28.28
C GLN A 186 7.08 -21.74 -27.05
N ASP A 187 6.67 -20.49 -26.84
CA ASP A 187 5.84 -20.12 -25.71
C ASP A 187 4.33 -20.22 -26.01
N VAL A 188 3.56 -20.52 -24.98
CA VAL A 188 2.09 -20.44 -24.99
C VAL A 188 1.68 -19.52 -23.87
N LEU A 189 1.16 -18.35 -24.27
CA LEU A 189 0.61 -17.37 -23.35
C LEU A 189 -0.80 -17.80 -22.92
N VAL A 190 -1.06 -17.78 -21.61
CA VAL A 190 -2.40 -17.98 -21.04
C VAL A 190 -2.95 -16.62 -20.62
N SER A 191 -4.00 -16.16 -21.31
CA SER A 191 -4.62 -14.85 -21.05
C SER A 191 -6.07 -14.90 -20.60
N GLU A 192 -6.73 -16.05 -20.80
CA GLU A 192 -8.14 -16.23 -20.46
C GLU A 192 -8.29 -17.09 -19.20
N PRO A 193 -9.27 -16.79 -18.34
CA PRO A 193 -9.61 -17.68 -17.25
C PRO A 193 -10.16 -19.01 -17.78
N LEU A 194 -10.04 -20.07 -16.98
CA LEU A 194 -10.56 -21.40 -17.29
C LEU A 194 -12.09 -21.40 -17.46
N GLU A 195 -12.77 -20.53 -16.73
CA GLU A 195 -14.20 -20.29 -16.82
C GLU A 195 -14.52 -18.81 -16.54
N PRO A 196 -15.71 -18.30 -16.90
CA PRO A 196 -16.16 -16.97 -16.54
C PRO A 196 -15.95 -16.68 -15.04
N PRO A 197 -15.31 -15.56 -14.67
CA PRO A 197 -14.98 -15.29 -13.28
C PRO A 197 -16.23 -14.90 -12.48
N LYS A 198 -16.15 -15.13 -11.17
CA LYS A 198 -17.18 -14.70 -10.23
C LYS A 198 -16.98 -13.22 -9.92
N ILE A 199 -18.00 -12.41 -10.16
CA ILE A 199 -18.02 -10.98 -9.87
C ILE A 199 -18.97 -10.72 -8.70
N GLU A 200 -18.48 -10.02 -7.67
CA GLU A 200 -19.22 -9.75 -6.44
C GLU A 200 -19.08 -8.30 -6.03
N LEU A 201 -20.21 -7.66 -5.74
CA LEU A 201 -20.21 -6.40 -5.01
C LEU A 201 -19.97 -6.69 -3.52
N VAL A 202 -18.75 -6.46 -3.04
CA VAL A 202 -18.35 -6.76 -1.66
C VAL A 202 -18.87 -5.69 -0.70
N SER A 203 -18.78 -4.42 -1.09
CA SER A 203 -19.31 -3.32 -0.30
C SER A 203 -19.66 -2.12 -1.17
N THR A 204 -20.68 -1.39 -0.75
CA THR A 204 -21.07 -0.05 -1.26
C THR A 204 -21.40 0.84 -0.08
N GLY A 205 -20.45 0.93 0.84
CA GLY A 205 -20.58 1.79 2.02
C GLY A 205 -20.26 3.25 1.68
N PRO A 206 -20.57 4.20 2.57
CA PRO A 206 -20.30 5.62 2.36
C PRO A 206 -18.80 5.97 2.30
N VAL A 207 -17.91 5.02 2.62
CA VAL A 207 -16.47 5.22 2.73
C VAL A 207 -15.68 4.53 1.63
N ARG A 208 -16.21 3.44 1.07
CA ARG A 208 -15.54 2.61 0.07
C ARG A 208 -16.57 1.76 -0.66
N ALA A 209 -16.43 1.69 -1.98
CA ALA A 209 -17.09 0.69 -2.81
C ALA A 209 -16.05 -0.33 -3.28
N VAL A 210 -16.37 -1.62 -3.21
CA VAL A 210 -15.47 -2.71 -3.57
C VAL A 210 -16.17 -3.71 -4.47
N LEU A 211 -15.60 -3.95 -5.65
CA LEU A 211 -15.98 -4.99 -6.59
C LEU A 211 -14.89 -6.07 -6.59
N ARG A 212 -15.25 -7.32 -6.32
CA ARG A 212 -14.33 -8.46 -6.32
C ARG A 212 -14.52 -9.30 -7.57
N VAL A 213 -13.43 -9.59 -8.27
CA VAL A 213 -13.38 -10.50 -9.42
C VAL A 213 -12.52 -11.69 -9.04
N SER A 214 -13.10 -12.90 -9.02
CA SER A 214 -12.41 -14.14 -8.66
C SER A 214 -12.43 -15.11 -9.84
N GLY A 215 -11.26 -15.52 -10.33
CA GLY A 215 -11.14 -16.47 -11.43
C GLY A 215 -10.06 -17.53 -11.19
N ARG A 216 -10.03 -18.54 -12.06
CA ARG A 216 -8.98 -19.56 -12.08
C ARG A 216 -8.33 -19.60 -13.44
N TRP A 217 -7.02 -19.72 -13.47
CA TRP A 217 -6.23 -19.87 -14.69
C TRP A 217 -5.58 -21.25 -14.70
N LEU A 218 -5.68 -21.95 -15.81
CA LEU A 218 -5.06 -23.25 -16.00
C LEU A 218 -3.66 -23.05 -16.59
N LEU A 219 -2.66 -22.94 -15.72
CA LEU A 219 -1.29 -22.60 -16.10
C LEU A 219 -0.44 -23.86 -16.32
N PRO A 220 0.44 -23.91 -17.34
CA PRO A 220 1.49 -24.92 -17.41
C PRO A 220 2.29 -25.02 -16.11
N SER A 221 2.51 -26.25 -15.63
CA SER A 221 3.07 -26.48 -14.30
C SER A 221 4.54 -26.04 -14.15
N ALA A 222 5.28 -26.01 -15.25
CA ALA A 222 6.69 -25.66 -15.36
C ALA A 222 7.04 -25.51 -16.87
N VAL A 223 8.29 -25.16 -17.18
CA VAL A 223 8.84 -25.35 -18.54
C VAL A 223 9.11 -26.84 -18.80
N SER A 224 9.23 -27.21 -20.08
CA SER A 224 9.60 -28.57 -20.49
C SER A 224 11.02 -28.94 -20.02
N ALA A 225 11.34 -30.23 -20.01
CA ALA A 225 12.66 -30.72 -19.56
C ALA A 225 13.82 -30.20 -20.43
N ASP A 226 13.59 -30.01 -21.72
CA ASP A 226 14.53 -29.39 -22.66
C ASP A 226 14.45 -27.85 -22.69
N ARG A 227 13.50 -27.26 -21.94
CA ARG A 227 13.29 -25.82 -21.76
C ARG A 227 12.98 -25.07 -23.05
N THR A 228 12.55 -25.77 -24.11
CA THR A 228 12.21 -25.14 -25.39
C THR A 228 10.77 -24.65 -25.42
N GLU A 229 9.90 -25.22 -24.57
CA GLU A 229 8.46 -24.94 -24.49
C GLU A 229 7.97 -25.03 -23.04
N ARG A 230 6.65 -24.84 -22.85
CA ARG A 230 5.99 -25.06 -21.55
C ARG A 230 5.44 -26.48 -21.44
N SER A 231 5.39 -27.02 -20.23
CA SER A 231 4.81 -28.35 -19.96
C SER A 231 3.35 -28.42 -20.40
N SER A 232 2.95 -29.53 -21.04
CA SER A 232 1.54 -29.82 -21.33
C SER A 232 0.70 -30.15 -20.10
N ARG A 233 1.37 -30.48 -18.97
CA ARG A 233 0.69 -30.64 -17.68
C ARG A 233 0.41 -29.27 -17.10
N THR A 234 -0.83 -29.07 -16.66
CA THR A 234 -1.29 -27.79 -16.13
C THR A 234 -1.74 -27.92 -14.68
N THR A 235 -1.78 -26.78 -13.99
CA THR A 235 -2.29 -26.62 -12.63
C THR A 235 -3.22 -25.41 -12.56
N ALA A 236 -4.29 -25.52 -11.79
CA ALA A 236 -5.23 -24.42 -11.60
C ALA A 236 -4.71 -23.48 -10.51
N CYS A 237 -4.41 -22.23 -10.90
CA CYS A 237 -4.04 -21.16 -9.98
C CYS A 237 -5.20 -20.16 -9.86
N GLN A 238 -5.47 -19.71 -8.64
CA GLN A 238 -6.56 -18.76 -8.38
C GLN A 238 -6.02 -17.35 -8.38
N ILE A 239 -6.72 -16.43 -9.06
CA ILE A 239 -6.46 -14.99 -9.00
C ILE A 239 -7.74 -14.31 -8.50
N VAL A 240 -7.61 -13.48 -7.47
CA VAL A 240 -8.71 -12.66 -6.93
C VAL A 240 -8.28 -11.21 -6.90
N SER A 241 -9.07 -10.33 -7.52
CA SER A 241 -8.82 -8.89 -7.51
C SER A 241 -9.96 -8.14 -6.82
N ASP A 242 -9.62 -7.30 -5.84
CA ASP A 242 -10.50 -6.34 -5.21
C ASP A 242 -10.24 -4.96 -5.81
N ILE A 243 -11.23 -4.48 -6.58
CA ILE A 243 -11.23 -3.16 -7.19
C ILE A 243 -12.01 -2.24 -6.27
N SER A 244 -11.45 -1.08 -5.94
CA SER A 244 -12.10 -0.17 -5.01
C SER A 244 -12.04 1.30 -5.38
N LEU A 245 -13.11 1.99 -5.01
CA LEU A 245 -13.26 3.44 -5.13
C LEU A 245 -13.54 4.03 -3.75
N THR A 246 -12.92 5.18 -3.49
CA THR A 246 -13.08 5.97 -2.26
C THR A 246 -13.63 7.34 -2.65
N PRO A 247 -14.56 7.93 -1.88
CA PRO A 247 -15.03 9.31 -2.13
C PRO A 247 -13.86 10.29 -2.09
N GLY A 248 -13.84 11.28 -2.99
CA GLY A 248 -12.80 12.30 -3.08
C GLY A 248 -11.51 11.85 -3.76
N VAL A 249 -11.33 10.55 -4.00
CA VAL A 249 -10.09 9.98 -4.54
C VAL A 249 -10.20 9.75 -6.04
N ARG A 250 -9.33 10.41 -6.82
CA ARG A 250 -9.21 10.28 -8.28
C ARG A 250 -8.26 9.15 -8.68
N ARG A 251 -8.42 7.98 -8.05
CA ARG A 251 -7.66 6.76 -8.36
C ARG A 251 -8.54 5.53 -8.19
N VAL A 252 -8.33 4.52 -9.04
CA VAL A 252 -8.94 3.20 -8.92
C VAL A 252 -7.92 2.24 -8.29
N ASP A 253 -8.18 1.81 -7.06
CA ASP A 253 -7.27 0.93 -6.31
C ASP A 253 -7.56 -0.54 -6.61
N ILE A 254 -6.53 -1.33 -6.89
CA ILE A 254 -6.63 -2.76 -7.20
C ILE A 254 -5.69 -3.54 -6.28
N HIS A 255 -6.26 -4.45 -5.51
CA HIS A 255 -5.52 -5.43 -4.73
C HIS A 255 -5.73 -6.82 -5.32
N THR A 256 -4.66 -7.48 -5.75
CA THR A 256 -4.74 -8.82 -6.33
C THR A 256 -4.01 -9.83 -5.47
N SER A 257 -4.69 -10.93 -5.14
CA SER A 257 -4.06 -12.13 -4.58
C SER A 257 -3.94 -13.23 -5.63
N PHE A 258 -2.86 -14.00 -5.54
CA PHE A 258 -2.54 -15.10 -6.43
C PHE A 258 -2.03 -16.30 -5.63
N ASP A 259 -2.66 -17.47 -5.80
CA ASP A 259 -2.18 -18.74 -5.25
C ASP A 259 -1.30 -19.44 -6.29
N ASN A 260 0.01 -19.18 -6.24
CA ASN A 260 0.97 -19.68 -7.21
C ASN A 260 1.29 -21.17 -6.99
N LYS A 261 0.93 -22.00 -7.98
CA LYS A 261 1.26 -23.44 -8.02
C LYS A 261 2.14 -23.82 -9.22
N ALA A 262 2.45 -22.87 -10.09
CA ALA A 262 3.23 -23.08 -11.30
C ALA A 262 4.69 -22.65 -11.08
N LYS A 263 5.57 -23.09 -11.97
CA LYS A 263 6.99 -22.77 -11.98
C LYS A 263 7.40 -22.21 -13.34
N ASP A 264 8.56 -21.55 -13.39
CA ASP A 264 9.23 -21.15 -14.63
C ASP A 264 8.32 -20.30 -15.53
N HIS A 265 7.72 -19.26 -14.95
CA HIS A 265 6.69 -18.45 -15.58
C HIS A 265 6.74 -16.99 -15.12
N ARG A 266 6.09 -16.11 -15.89
CA ARG A 266 5.95 -14.69 -15.61
C ARG A 266 4.49 -14.28 -15.74
N LEU A 267 3.90 -13.82 -14.64
CA LEU A 267 2.53 -13.32 -14.56
C LEU A 267 2.54 -11.78 -14.62
N ARG A 268 1.71 -11.22 -15.51
CA ARG A 268 1.57 -9.76 -15.70
C ARG A 268 0.12 -9.33 -15.70
N ALA A 269 -0.16 -8.13 -15.21
CA ALA A 269 -1.42 -7.43 -15.43
C ALA A 269 -1.26 -6.46 -16.61
N VAL A 270 -2.18 -6.51 -17.58
CA VAL A 270 -2.10 -5.76 -18.84
C VAL A 270 -3.23 -4.73 -18.93
N PHE A 271 -2.87 -3.50 -19.26
CA PHE A 271 -3.73 -2.32 -19.32
C PHE A 271 -3.68 -1.68 -20.71
N PRO A 272 -4.56 -2.09 -21.64
CA PRO A 272 -4.59 -1.54 -22.99
C PRO A 272 -5.09 -0.09 -23.03
N VAL A 273 -4.55 0.67 -23.97
CA VAL A 273 -4.94 2.04 -24.33
C VAL A 273 -5.30 2.11 -25.82
N PRO A 274 -6.32 2.89 -26.21
CA PRO A 274 -6.84 2.92 -27.58
C PRO A 274 -6.03 3.82 -28.53
N TYR A 275 -4.73 3.97 -28.27
CA TYR A 275 -3.83 4.84 -29.03
C TYR A 275 -2.40 4.32 -28.99
N ARG A 276 -1.58 4.85 -29.90
CA ARG A 276 -0.14 4.61 -29.96
C ARG A 276 0.62 5.86 -29.55
N VAL A 277 1.75 5.66 -28.88
CA VAL A 277 2.69 6.70 -28.50
C VAL A 277 4.11 6.25 -28.82
N GLU A 278 5.01 7.21 -28.98
CA GLU A 278 6.43 6.92 -29.17
C GLU A 278 7.14 6.75 -27.83
N ASP A 279 6.72 7.50 -26.82
CA ASP A 279 7.35 7.53 -25.51
C ASP A 279 6.33 7.38 -24.36
N VAL A 280 6.83 6.89 -23.22
CA VAL A 280 6.12 6.82 -21.93
C VAL A 280 6.96 7.44 -20.82
N ALA A 281 6.31 7.91 -19.76
CA ALA A 281 6.97 8.52 -18.62
C ALA A 281 6.93 7.58 -17.41
N ALA A 282 8.07 7.21 -16.85
CA ALA A 282 8.12 6.37 -15.65
C ALA A 282 8.99 6.98 -14.56
N GLU A 283 8.55 6.84 -13.33
CA GLU A 283 9.27 7.38 -12.19
C GLU A 283 10.60 6.63 -11.98
N GLY A 284 11.68 7.40 -11.83
CA GLY A 284 13.00 6.92 -11.44
C GLY A 284 13.44 7.45 -10.08
N THR A 285 14.75 7.42 -9.83
CA THR A 285 15.33 7.90 -8.57
C THR A 285 15.50 9.42 -8.62
N PHE A 286 14.58 10.16 -7.98
CA PHE A 286 14.51 11.63 -7.97
C PHE A 286 14.21 12.27 -9.34
N GLU A 287 13.54 11.54 -10.23
CA GLU A 287 13.19 12.02 -11.57
C GLU A 287 11.94 11.30 -12.09
N VAL A 288 11.31 11.87 -13.12
CA VAL A 288 10.39 11.16 -13.99
C VAL A 288 11.04 11.13 -15.37
N ARG A 289 11.34 9.93 -15.88
CA ARG A 289 12.03 9.74 -17.15
C ARG A 289 11.07 9.38 -18.26
N THR A 290 11.17 10.12 -19.35
CA THR A 290 10.59 9.75 -20.64
C THR A 290 11.48 8.71 -21.33
N ARG A 291 10.88 7.63 -21.85
CA ARG A 291 11.55 6.55 -22.57
C ARG A 291 10.72 6.13 -23.78
N PRO A 292 11.35 5.68 -24.89
CA PRO A 292 10.63 5.11 -26.00
C PRO A 292 9.90 3.84 -25.57
N VAL A 293 8.72 3.59 -26.14
CA VAL A 293 7.90 2.38 -25.85
C VAL A 293 8.64 1.09 -26.18
N ALA A 294 9.57 1.14 -27.14
CA ALA A 294 10.47 0.06 -27.48
C ALA A 294 11.77 0.64 -28.04
N ALA A 295 12.90 0.04 -27.69
CA ALA A 295 14.16 0.33 -28.35
C ALA A 295 14.19 -0.36 -29.73
N GLU A 296 14.65 0.36 -30.76
CA GLU A 296 14.99 -0.28 -32.04
C GLU A 296 16.10 -1.31 -31.80
N ARG A 297 15.89 -2.55 -32.24
CA ARG A 297 16.93 -3.58 -32.16
C ARG A 297 18.10 -3.17 -33.05
N PRO A 298 19.31 -2.94 -32.49
CA PRO A 298 20.47 -2.62 -33.31
C PRO A 298 20.79 -3.76 -34.27
N ALA A 299 21.21 -3.43 -35.50
CA ALA A 299 21.51 -4.42 -36.53
C ALA A 299 22.70 -5.34 -36.17
N ASP A 300 23.61 -4.87 -35.30
CA ASP A 300 24.79 -5.60 -34.86
C ASP A 300 24.84 -5.74 -33.33
N VAL A 301 24.06 -6.70 -32.82
CA VAL A 301 24.11 -7.16 -31.42
C VAL A 301 24.82 -8.50 -31.28
N ALA A 302 25.49 -8.96 -32.34
CA ALA A 302 26.07 -10.30 -32.40
C ALA A 302 27.28 -10.48 -31.47
N ASP A 303 27.87 -9.42 -30.95
CA ASP A 303 28.95 -9.48 -29.96
C ASP A 303 28.52 -9.01 -28.56
N TRP A 304 27.24 -8.66 -28.39
CA TRP A 304 26.72 -8.17 -27.12
C TRP A 304 26.55 -9.32 -26.13
N SER A 305 26.78 -9.03 -24.85
CA SER A 305 26.56 -10.01 -23.78
C SER A 305 25.07 -10.26 -23.54
N GLU A 306 24.23 -9.25 -23.71
CA GLU A 306 22.78 -9.28 -23.50
C GLU A 306 22.04 -8.72 -24.71
N GLU A 307 20.92 -9.34 -25.09
CA GLU A 307 20.02 -8.77 -26.08
C GLU A 307 19.29 -7.55 -25.49
N PRO A 308 19.01 -6.50 -26.29
CA PRO A 308 18.14 -5.41 -25.86
C PRO A 308 16.76 -5.94 -25.47
N VAL A 309 16.28 -5.55 -24.29
CA VAL A 309 14.93 -5.85 -23.80
C VAL A 309 14.12 -4.58 -23.63
N ASN A 310 12.80 -4.68 -23.81
CA ASN A 310 11.86 -3.58 -23.63
C ASN A 310 11.14 -3.65 -22.27
N THR A 311 11.69 -4.40 -21.33
CA THR A 311 11.31 -4.31 -19.91
C THR A 311 12.12 -3.19 -19.26
N PHE A 312 11.43 -2.30 -18.55
CA PHE A 312 12.02 -1.11 -17.97
C PHE A 312 11.79 -1.04 -16.47
N PRO A 313 12.75 -0.48 -15.71
CA PRO A 313 12.55 -0.23 -14.30
C PRO A 313 11.61 0.95 -14.07
N GLN A 314 10.77 0.83 -13.05
CA GLN A 314 9.96 1.91 -12.50
C GLN A 314 10.07 1.94 -10.98
N LYS A 315 9.77 3.10 -10.41
CA LYS A 315 9.53 3.26 -8.98
C LYS A 315 8.03 3.11 -8.70
N ARG A 316 7.27 4.20 -8.53
CA ARG A 316 5.86 4.12 -8.12
C ARG A 316 4.87 4.09 -9.27
N PHE A 317 5.25 4.53 -10.46
CA PHE A 317 4.34 4.56 -11.62
C PHE A 317 5.05 4.56 -12.97
N VAL A 318 4.27 4.19 -13.98
CA VAL A 318 4.47 4.49 -15.40
C VAL A 318 3.19 5.15 -15.95
N ASP A 319 3.36 6.14 -16.81
CA ASP A 319 2.30 6.89 -17.48
C ASP A 319 2.40 6.74 -19.00
N ILE A 320 1.25 6.45 -19.64
CA ILE A 320 1.10 6.38 -21.09
C ILE A 320 0.03 7.37 -21.55
N SER A 321 0.44 8.40 -22.28
CA SER A 321 -0.46 9.47 -22.74
C SER A 321 -0.16 9.90 -24.16
N ASN A 322 -1.21 10.20 -24.93
CA ASN A 322 -1.10 10.82 -26.26
C ASN A 322 -1.13 12.36 -26.21
N GLY A 323 -0.99 12.96 -25.02
CA GLY A 323 -1.07 14.40 -24.79
C GLY A 323 -2.49 14.95 -24.63
N THR A 324 -3.54 14.14 -24.89
CA THR A 324 -4.94 14.50 -24.61
C THR A 324 -5.59 13.58 -23.58
N THR A 325 -5.28 12.29 -23.63
CA THR A 325 -5.82 11.24 -22.76
C THR A 325 -4.66 10.37 -22.32
N GLY A 326 -4.60 10.09 -21.01
CA GLY A 326 -3.54 9.32 -20.39
C GLY A 326 -4.05 8.32 -19.37
N LEU A 327 -3.22 7.31 -19.11
CA LEU A 327 -3.45 6.31 -18.08
C LEU A 327 -2.17 6.11 -17.27
N GLY A 328 -2.19 6.60 -16.04
CA GLY A 328 -1.17 6.29 -15.05
C GLY A 328 -1.42 4.92 -14.42
N VAL A 329 -0.41 4.05 -14.47
CA VAL A 329 -0.38 2.75 -13.79
C VAL A 329 0.58 2.84 -12.61
N LEU A 330 0.02 2.77 -11.41
CA LEU A 330 0.74 2.95 -10.14
C LEU A 330 0.95 1.60 -9.48
N ASN A 331 2.00 1.46 -8.69
CA ASN A 331 2.29 0.21 -7.99
C ASN A 331 2.87 0.44 -6.59
N ARG A 332 2.87 -0.62 -5.78
CA ARG A 332 3.70 -0.76 -4.58
C ARG A 332 4.63 -1.96 -4.72
N GLY A 333 5.91 -1.68 -5.00
CA GLY A 333 6.94 -2.72 -5.02
C GLY A 333 6.95 -3.61 -6.27
N LEU A 334 6.40 -3.14 -7.39
CA LEU A 334 6.42 -3.83 -8.69
C LEU A 334 7.31 -3.06 -9.67
N PRO A 335 8.63 -3.33 -9.68
CA PRO A 335 9.61 -2.46 -10.29
C PRO A 335 9.75 -2.62 -11.81
N GLU A 336 9.06 -3.57 -12.44
CA GLU A 336 9.19 -3.86 -13.88
C GLU A 336 7.89 -3.56 -14.62
N TYR A 337 8.01 -2.84 -15.75
CA TYR A 337 6.93 -2.70 -16.73
C TYR A 337 7.45 -2.90 -18.16
N GLU A 338 6.53 -3.10 -19.09
CA GLU A 338 6.77 -3.16 -20.53
C GLU A 338 5.60 -2.50 -21.28
N ILE A 339 5.84 -1.91 -22.45
CA ILE A 339 4.78 -1.43 -23.33
C ILE A 339 4.58 -2.43 -24.47
N LEU A 340 3.45 -3.14 -24.43
CA LEU A 340 3.08 -4.12 -25.44
C LEU A 340 2.47 -3.41 -26.66
N GLN A 341 2.92 -3.80 -27.85
CA GLN A 341 2.40 -3.29 -29.12
C GLN A 341 1.51 -4.30 -29.87
N ASP A 342 1.52 -5.55 -29.41
CA ASP A 342 0.74 -6.68 -29.87
C ASP A 342 0.56 -7.72 -28.74
N GLY A 343 -0.08 -8.84 -29.04
CA GLY A 343 -0.31 -9.94 -28.10
C GLY A 343 -1.71 -9.91 -27.46
N PRO A 344 -1.96 -10.79 -26.47
CA PRO A 344 -3.28 -10.92 -25.85
C PRO A 344 -3.76 -9.62 -25.23
N GLY A 345 -4.98 -9.20 -25.60
CA GLY A 345 -5.59 -7.97 -25.11
C GLY A 345 -5.15 -6.68 -25.81
N VAL A 346 -4.23 -6.74 -26.78
CA VAL A 346 -3.78 -5.56 -27.55
C VAL A 346 -4.37 -5.59 -28.96
N ALA A 347 -5.38 -4.75 -29.19
CA ALA A 347 -6.02 -4.64 -30.51
C ALA A 347 -5.12 -3.91 -31.53
N PRO A 348 -5.36 -4.08 -32.85
CA PRO A 348 -4.66 -3.31 -33.88
C PRO A 348 -4.78 -1.80 -33.66
N GLY A 349 -3.65 -1.10 -33.66
CA GLY A 349 -3.60 0.34 -33.40
C GLY A 349 -3.66 0.73 -31.91
N HIS A 350 -3.74 -0.25 -31.00
CA HIS A 350 -3.63 -0.03 -29.56
C HIS A 350 -2.22 -0.35 -29.07
N MET A 351 -1.93 0.03 -27.83
CA MET A 351 -0.78 -0.41 -27.04
C MET A 351 -1.29 -0.81 -25.65
N ALA A 352 -0.45 -1.44 -24.82
CA ALA A 352 -0.80 -1.71 -23.43
C ALA A 352 0.39 -1.56 -22.49
N VAL A 353 0.13 -1.06 -21.28
CA VAL A 353 1.10 -1.17 -20.19
C VAL A 353 0.98 -2.57 -19.60
N ALA A 354 2.07 -3.33 -19.57
CA ALA A 354 2.16 -4.59 -18.86
C ALA A 354 2.96 -4.40 -17.58
N LEU A 355 2.32 -4.60 -16.44
CA LEU A 355 2.92 -4.57 -15.11
C LEU A 355 3.29 -6.00 -14.70
N THR A 356 4.57 -6.28 -14.46
CA THR A 356 4.99 -7.60 -13.99
C THR A 356 4.62 -7.76 -12.52
N LEU A 357 3.76 -8.74 -12.22
CA LEU A 357 3.33 -9.07 -10.86
C LEU A 357 4.27 -10.09 -10.23
N LEU A 358 4.59 -11.15 -10.97
CA LEU A 358 5.42 -12.24 -10.48
C LEU A 358 6.30 -12.80 -11.59
N ARG A 359 7.55 -13.14 -11.23
CA ARG A 359 8.47 -13.87 -12.09
C ARG A 359 9.09 -15.01 -11.28
N CYS A 360 8.99 -16.22 -11.81
CA CYS A 360 9.34 -17.45 -11.12
C CYS A 360 10.42 -18.18 -11.91
N VAL A 361 11.58 -18.39 -11.29
CA VAL A 361 12.75 -19.06 -11.88
C VAL A 361 13.43 -19.94 -10.83
N GLU A 362 14.34 -20.82 -11.24
CA GLU A 362 14.95 -21.80 -10.34
C GLU A 362 16.46 -21.60 -10.07
N TRP A 363 17.09 -20.63 -10.73
CA TRP A 363 18.54 -20.46 -10.71
C TRP A 363 18.92 -19.00 -10.51
N LEU A 364 19.99 -18.78 -9.75
CA LEU A 364 20.60 -17.46 -9.61
C LEU A 364 21.14 -16.97 -10.95
N SER A 365 21.97 -17.78 -11.62
CA SER A 365 22.46 -17.46 -12.94
C SER A 365 22.59 -18.69 -13.81
N ARG A 366 22.24 -18.55 -15.09
CA ARG A 366 22.38 -19.58 -16.13
C ARG A 366 23.28 -19.13 -17.28
N GLY A 367 23.89 -20.13 -17.93
CA GLY A 367 24.83 -19.98 -19.04
C GLY A 367 24.21 -20.15 -20.42
N ASP A 368 22.98 -20.66 -20.49
CA ASP A 368 22.32 -21.21 -21.67
C ASP A 368 21.04 -20.43 -22.03
N LEU A 369 21.00 -19.13 -21.72
CA LEU A 369 19.87 -18.26 -22.06
C LEU A 369 19.98 -17.79 -23.51
N SER A 370 18.85 -17.64 -24.20
CA SER A 370 18.83 -17.01 -25.54
C SER A 370 19.00 -15.49 -25.45
N THR A 371 18.60 -14.89 -24.34
CA THR A 371 18.66 -13.44 -24.11
C THR A 371 20.00 -12.95 -23.57
N ARG A 372 20.89 -13.85 -23.12
CA ARG A 372 22.20 -13.49 -22.55
C ARG A 372 23.25 -14.58 -22.76
N ARG A 373 24.47 -14.18 -23.13
CA ARG A 373 25.63 -15.08 -23.29
C ARG A 373 26.36 -15.31 -21.96
N GLY A 374 26.71 -16.56 -21.69
CA GLY A 374 27.48 -16.93 -20.50
C GLY A 374 26.67 -16.73 -19.23
N HIS A 375 27.33 -16.52 -18.09
CA HIS A 375 26.68 -16.30 -16.78
C HIS A 375 26.82 -14.84 -16.33
N ALA A 376 25.80 -14.32 -15.64
CA ALA A 376 25.83 -13.02 -14.94
C ALA A 376 26.38 -13.16 -13.51
N GLY A 377 26.36 -14.38 -12.96
CA GLY A 377 26.86 -14.71 -11.62
C GLY A 377 27.13 -16.22 -11.47
N PRO A 378 27.35 -16.71 -10.24
CA PRO A 378 27.55 -18.14 -10.03
C PRO A 378 26.27 -18.94 -10.35
N MET A 379 26.45 -20.15 -10.86
CA MET A 379 25.36 -21.06 -11.18
C MET A 379 24.85 -21.77 -9.90
N GLU A 380 24.07 -21.05 -9.11
CA GLU A 380 23.50 -21.55 -7.86
C GLU A 380 22.02 -21.90 -8.01
N HIS A 381 21.62 -23.03 -7.44
CA HIS A 381 20.22 -23.47 -7.42
C HIS A 381 19.45 -22.69 -6.35
N THR A 382 18.36 -22.05 -6.74
CA THR A 382 17.55 -21.17 -5.89
C THR A 382 16.08 -21.57 -5.97
N PRO A 383 15.68 -22.72 -5.40
CA PRO A 383 14.33 -23.28 -5.60
C PRO A 383 13.20 -22.37 -5.05
N GLU A 384 13.48 -21.56 -4.03
CA GLU A 384 12.52 -20.61 -3.46
C GLU A 384 12.23 -19.42 -4.40
N ALA A 385 13.09 -19.15 -5.40
CA ALA A 385 12.85 -18.14 -6.44
C ALA A 385 11.70 -18.49 -7.40
N GLN A 386 11.09 -19.67 -7.23
CA GLN A 386 9.84 -20.03 -7.89
C GLN A 386 8.63 -19.35 -7.25
N CYS A 387 8.78 -18.73 -6.07
CA CYS A 387 7.73 -17.93 -5.42
C CYS A 387 6.38 -18.67 -5.31
N LEU A 388 6.41 -19.95 -4.97
CA LEU A 388 5.21 -20.77 -4.79
C LEU A 388 4.40 -20.31 -3.57
N GLY A 389 3.09 -20.51 -3.62
CA GLY A 389 2.15 -20.15 -2.56
C GLY A 389 1.48 -18.79 -2.78
N HIS A 390 0.91 -18.26 -1.71
CA HIS A 390 0.10 -17.03 -1.74
C HIS A 390 0.97 -15.79 -1.96
N GLN A 391 0.56 -14.96 -2.92
CA GLN A 391 1.16 -13.68 -3.26
C GLN A 391 0.10 -12.58 -3.25
N GLU A 392 0.49 -11.35 -2.92
CA GLU A 392 -0.38 -10.18 -2.93
C GLU A 392 0.29 -9.01 -3.63
N PHE A 393 -0.48 -8.31 -4.45
CA PHE A 393 -0.02 -7.21 -5.30
C PHE A 393 -0.96 -6.03 -5.16
N ASP A 394 -0.41 -4.85 -4.87
CA ASP A 394 -1.13 -3.59 -4.80
C ASP A 394 -0.71 -2.69 -5.97
N TYR A 395 -1.68 -2.32 -6.80
CA TYR A 395 -1.50 -1.38 -7.90
C TYR A 395 -2.77 -0.55 -8.09
N ALA A 396 -2.68 0.50 -8.90
CA ALA A 396 -3.79 1.40 -9.10
C ALA A 396 -3.76 2.03 -10.49
N LEU A 397 -4.90 2.58 -10.90
CA LEU A 397 -5.07 3.24 -12.18
C LEU A 397 -5.54 4.68 -11.98
N VAL A 398 -4.93 5.61 -12.70
CA VAL A 398 -5.32 7.04 -12.75
C VAL A 398 -5.54 7.41 -14.21
N PRO A 399 -6.78 7.30 -14.72
CA PRO A 399 -7.18 7.96 -15.96
C PRO A 399 -7.03 9.47 -15.83
N HIS A 400 -6.52 10.15 -16.87
CA HIS A 400 -6.43 11.60 -16.86
C HIS A 400 -6.46 12.24 -18.26
N SER A 401 -6.58 13.57 -18.28
CA SER A 401 -6.32 14.40 -19.45
C SER A 401 -4.87 14.88 -19.48
N GLY A 402 -4.35 15.15 -20.67
CA GLY A 402 -2.97 15.62 -20.84
C GLY A 402 -1.93 14.54 -20.56
N ASP A 403 -0.70 14.95 -20.27
CA ASP A 403 0.36 14.07 -19.77
C ASP A 403 0.38 14.05 -18.22
N TRP A 404 1.26 13.25 -17.62
CA TRP A 404 1.42 13.20 -16.16
C TRP A 404 1.72 14.55 -15.49
N GLN A 405 2.19 15.56 -16.23
CA GLN A 405 2.54 16.88 -15.71
C GLN A 405 1.36 17.85 -15.69
N ALA A 406 0.26 17.54 -16.40
CA ALA A 406 -0.90 18.40 -16.44
C ALA A 406 -1.50 18.57 -15.03
N GLU A 407 -1.91 19.80 -14.70
CA GLU A 407 -2.46 20.18 -13.37
C GLU A 407 -3.55 19.23 -12.87
N GLY A 408 -4.39 18.74 -13.79
CA GLY A 408 -5.48 17.81 -13.49
C GLY A 408 -5.12 16.32 -13.52
N ALA A 409 -3.89 15.95 -13.92
CA ALA A 409 -3.50 14.56 -14.12
C ALA A 409 -3.27 13.80 -12.83
N LEU A 410 -2.72 14.48 -11.81
CA LEU A 410 -2.52 13.97 -10.45
C LEU A 410 -1.70 12.67 -10.33
N VAL A 411 -1.13 12.13 -11.41
CA VAL A 411 -0.44 10.82 -11.42
C VAL A 411 0.65 10.76 -10.34
N LEU A 412 1.53 11.75 -10.29
CA LEU A 412 2.60 11.81 -9.28
C LEU A 412 2.07 11.97 -7.84
N ARG A 413 1.02 12.79 -7.65
CA ARG A 413 0.37 13.00 -6.35
C ARG A 413 -0.25 11.70 -5.85
N GLU A 414 -1.01 11.05 -6.70
CA GLU A 414 -1.68 9.78 -6.41
C GLU A 414 -0.67 8.65 -6.20
N ALA A 415 0.47 8.65 -6.91
CA ALA A 415 1.56 7.70 -6.67
C ALA A 415 2.16 7.84 -5.27
N GLN A 416 2.34 9.08 -4.80
CA GLN A 416 2.80 9.37 -3.45
C GLN A 416 1.78 8.94 -2.40
N ALA A 417 0.53 9.39 -2.54
CA ALA A 417 -0.55 9.06 -1.60
C ALA A 417 -0.81 7.55 -1.54
N PHE A 418 -0.75 6.86 -2.68
CA PHE A 418 -0.88 5.40 -2.74
C PHE A 418 0.26 4.71 -2.02
N ASN A 419 1.50 5.20 -2.10
CA ASN A 419 2.66 4.55 -1.46
C ASN A 419 2.89 4.98 0.01
N ILE A 420 2.19 6.00 0.50
CA ILE A 420 2.34 6.55 1.85
C ILE A 420 0.97 6.60 2.53
N PRO A 421 0.49 5.48 3.09
CA PRO A 421 -0.83 5.43 3.71
C PRO A 421 -0.89 6.36 4.94
N VAL A 422 -2.04 7.01 5.11
CA VAL A 422 -2.35 7.78 6.32
C VAL A 422 -2.33 6.84 7.53
N ARG A 423 -1.70 7.29 8.62
CA ARG A 423 -1.67 6.55 9.88
C ARG A 423 -2.66 7.15 10.85
N ALA A 424 -3.55 6.32 11.38
CA ALA A 424 -4.38 6.67 12.52
C ALA A 424 -3.66 6.25 13.81
N VAL A 425 -3.64 7.14 14.80
CA VAL A 425 -3.15 6.85 16.15
C VAL A 425 -4.25 7.22 17.12
N VAL A 426 -4.71 6.23 17.89
CA VAL A 426 -5.59 6.48 19.04
C VAL A 426 -4.67 6.64 20.25
N PRO A 427 -4.57 7.84 20.84
CA PRO A 427 -3.79 7.99 22.06
C PRO A 427 -4.43 7.13 23.15
N LEU A 428 -3.66 6.19 23.70
CA LEU A 428 -4.09 5.44 24.88
C LEU A 428 -4.10 6.42 26.05
N SER A 429 -5.29 6.80 26.51
CA SER A 429 -5.42 7.41 27.83
C SER A 429 -5.06 6.36 28.86
N ASP A 430 -3.96 6.57 29.59
CA ASP A 430 -3.81 5.90 30.88
C ASP A 430 -5.08 6.17 31.69
N VAL A 431 -5.55 5.13 32.39
CA VAL A 431 -6.82 5.07 33.12
C VAL A 431 -6.80 6.04 34.30
N SER A 432 -6.96 7.32 34.00
CA SER A 432 -7.53 8.34 34.86
C SER A 432 -8.45 9.15 33.95
N ASN A 433 -9.69 9.37 34.41
CA ASN A 433 -10.68 10.20 33.74
C ASN A 433 -10.28 11.68 33.76
N GLU A 434 -9.13 12.01 33.19
CA GLU A 434 -8.71 13.36 32.89
C GLU A 434 -8.27 13.39 31.43
N GLU A 435 -8.95 14.23 30.64
CA GLU A 435 -8.45 14.71 29.36
C GLU A 435 -6.95 15.00 29.52
N HIS A 436 -6.07 14.28 28.85
CA HIS A 436 -4.64 14.52 29.03
C HIS A 436 -4.24 15.78 28.26
N TRP A 437 -4.10 16.91 28.97
CA TRP A 437 -3.45 18.13 28.48
C TRP A 437 -1.96 17.87 28.24
N GLY A 438 -1.62 17.25 27.11
CA GLY A 438 -0.24 17.01 26.69
C GLY A 438 0.52 18.34 26.52
N LYS A 439 1.28 18.74 27.55
CA LYS A 439 2.24 19.85 27.49
C LYS A 439 3.60 19.33 27.01
N LEU A 440 3.97 19.61 25.76
CA LEU A 440 5.37 19.64 25.34
C LEU A 440 6.02 20.97 25.80
N PRO A 441 7.36 21.05 25.95
CA PRO A 441 8.00 22.17 26.64
C PRO A 441 7.86 23.47 25.84
N VAL A 442 7.05 24.40 26.37
CA VAL A 442 6.84 25.75 25.84
C VAL A 442 7.85 26.73 26.44
N ASP A 443 8.47 27.52 25.58
CA ASP A 443 9.38 28.62 25.92
C ASP A 443 8.67 29.75 26.70
N ARG A 444 9.38 30.33 27.67
CA ARG A 444 8.91 31.16 28.78
C ARG A 444 8.50 32.61 28.43
N ARG A 445 8.06 32.92 27.20
CA ARG A 445 7.81 34.33 26.83
C ARG A 445 6.43 34.71 26.31
N HIS A 446 5.53 33.77 25.99
CA HIS A 446 4.13 34.11 25.67
C HIS A 446 3.15 33.05 26.22
N PRO A 447 2.22 33.41 27.12
CA PRO A 447 1.20 32.49 27.60
C PRO A 447 0.10 32.36 26.54
N ARG A 448 0.29 31.47 25.58
CA ARG A 448 -0.84 30.76 24.98
C ARG A 448 -0.84 29.38 25.60
N GLU A 449 -1.84 29.09 26.42
CA GLU A 449 -2.21 27.72 26.74
C GLU A 449 -2.64 27.05 25.43
N GLY A 450 -1.68 26.52 24.68
CA GLY A 450 -1.87 26.09 23.31
C GLY A 450 -1.87 24.58 23.21
N PHE A 451 -3.06 24.00 23.27
CA PHE A 451 -3.35 22.66 22.76
C PHE A 451 -2.73 22.48 21.36
N LEU A 452 -2.32 21.27 20.98
CA LEU A 452 -2.18 20.99 19.54
C LEU A 452 -3.55 21.29 18.91
N SER A 453 -3.55 22.20 17.94
CA SER A 453 -4.74 22.47 17.14
C SER A 453 -5.27 21.15 16.57
N SER A 454 -6.58 20.99 16.48
CA SER A 454 -7.22 19.80 15.91
C SER A 454 -6.82 19.56 14.44
N CYS A 455 -6.15 20.52 13.82
CA CYS A 455 -5.42 20.39 12.56
C CYS A 455 -4.07 21.11 12.73
N ALA A 456 -2.97 20.47 12.31
CA ALA A 456 -1.65 21.07 12.29
C ALA A 456 -0.83 20.56 11.09
N THR A 457 0.01 21.42 10.53
CA THR A 457 0.89 21.11 9.38
C THR A 457 2.34 21.22 9.84
N LEU A 458 3.19 20.23 9.54
CA LEU A 458 4.63 20.33 9.82
C LEU A 458 5.36 21.13 8.74
N LEU A 459 4.90 21.04 7.50
CA LEU A 459 5.54 21.64 6.34
C LEU A 459 4.50 21.88 5.24
N GLU A 460 4.44 23.10 4.72
CA GLU A 460 3.71 23.42 3.49
C GLU A 460 4.71 23.66 2.37
N VAL A 461 4.43 23.09 1.19
CA VAL A 461 5.25 23.25 -0.01
C VAL A 461 4.34 23.55 -1.18
N GLU A 462 4.61 24.64 -1.90
CA GLU A 462 3.94 24.95 -3.16
C GLU A 462 4.99 25.15 -4.27
N PRO A 463 4.71 24.76 -5.53
CA PRO A 463 3.53 24.00 -5.95
C PRO A 463 3.57 22.57 -5.40
N SER A 464 2.38 21.96 -5.24
CA SER A 464 2.19 20.64 -4.63
C SER A 464 2.89 19.48 -5.36
N GLU A 465 3.28 19.75 -6.60
CA GLU A 465 3.93 18.84 -7.53
C GLU A 465 5.44 18.73 -7.27
N ILE A 466 6.03 19.67 -6.52
CA ILE A 466 7.40 19.50 -5.99
C ILE A 466 7.39 18.41 -4.94
N VAL A 467 8.28 17.43 -5.12
CA VAL A 467 8.25 16.24 -4.29
C VAL A 467 9.12 16.41 -3.05
N VAL A 468 8.50 16.35 -1.87
CA VAL A 468 9.23 16.18 -0.61
C VAL A 468 9.61 14.72 -0.43
N SER A 469 10.90 14.45 -0.51
CA SER A 469 11.49 13.12 -0.39
C SER A 469 11.98 12.79 1.01
N ALA A 470 12.26 13.80 1.83
CA ALA A 470 12.60 13.60 3.23
C ALA A 470 12.18 14.81 4.08
N ILE A 471 11.61 14.53 5.25
CA ILE A 471 11.47 15.45 6.37
C ILE A 471 12.04 14.73 7.58
N LYS A 472 13.13 15.23 8.15
CA LYS A 472 13.74 14.62 9.35
C LYS A 472 14.49 15.64 10.18
N ARG A 473 14.76 15.30 11.44
CA ARG A 473 15.73 16.05 12.25
C ARG A 473 17.13 15.89 11.67
N SER A 474 17.94 16.95 11.69
CA SER A 474 19.33 16.87 11.24
C SER A 474 20.15 15.85 12.04
N ASN A 475 21.22 15.32 11.45
CA ASN A 475 22.11 14.33 12.08
C ASN A 475 22.85 14.91 13.30
N THR A 476 23.05 16.22 13.35
CA THR A 476 23.59 16.93 14.53
C THR A 476 22.55 17.13 15.63
N GLY A 477 21.27 16.81 15.36
CA GLY A 477 20.14 17.05 16.24
C GLY A 477 19.69 18.51 16.30
N LYS A 478 20.31 19.41 15.54
CA LYS A 478 20.00 20.85 15.52
C LYS A 478 19.34 21.20 14.19
N GLY A 479 18.03 21.39 14.20
CA GLY A 479 17.26 21.80 13.03
C GLY A 479 16.51 20.69 12.29
N LEU A 480 15.78 21.11 11.27
CA LEU A 480 14.92 20.31 10.40
C LEU A 480 15.53 20.23 8.99
N ILE A 481 15.69 19.02 8.49
CA ILE A 481 16.06 18.75 7.10
C ILE A 481 14.79 18.53 6.29
N VAL A 482 14.67 19.30 5.21
CA VAL A 482 13.66 19.14 4.17
C VAL A 482 14.39 18.89 2.85
N ARG A 483 14.13 17.75 2.21
CA ARG A 483 14.70 17.41 0.89
C ARG A 483 13.62 17.37 -0.17
N LEU A 484 13.79 18.18 -1.19
CA LEU A 484 12.89 18.36 -2.31
C LEU A 484 13.58 17.90 -3.59
N TYR A 485 12.79 17.48 -4.58
CA TYR A 485 13.29 17.42 -5.95
C TYR A 485 12.24 17.92 -6.93
N ASN A 486 12.72 18.54 -8.01
CA ASN A 486 11.88 18.97 -9.11
C ASN A 486 11.78 17.84 -10.16
N PRO A 487 10.62 17.18 -10.30
CA PRO A 487 10.44 16.07 -11.24
C PRO A 487 10.32 16.54 -12.70
N PHE A 488 10.15 17.84 -12.95
CA PHE A 488 9.82 18.38 -14.26
C PHE A 488 11.03 18.68 -15.14
N SER A 489 10.78 18.82 -16.45
CA SER A 489 11.76 19.23 -17.47
C SER A 489 12.04 20.74 -17.49
N HIS A 490 11.38 21.53 -16.64
CA HIS A 490 11.53 22.97 -16.52
C HIS A 490 11.83 23.39 -15.08
N ALA A 491 12.33 24.61 -14.88
CA ALA A 491 12.61 25.15 -13.55
C ALA A 491 11.32 25.56 -12.85
N VAL A 492 11.26 25.35 -11.54
CA VAL A 492 10.11 25.69 -10.69
C VAL A 492 10.59 26.54 -9.52
N GLU A 493 9.83 27.57 -9.19
CA GLU A 493 9.99 28.28 -7.93
C GLU A 493 9.09 27.63 -6.87
N ALA A 494 9.69 27.19 -5.76
CA ALA A 494 8.98 26.57 -4.67
C ALA A 494 8.92 27.50 -3.45
N SER A 495 7.77 27.58 -2.80
CA SER A 495 7.59 28.19 -1.49
C SER A 495 7.55 27.08 -0.43
N ILE A 496 8.29 27.27 0.66
CA ILE A 496 8.41 26.28 1.74
C ILE A 496 8.12 26.97 3.07
N ARG A 497 7.05 26.58 3.74
CA ARG A 497 6.67 27.12 5.06
C ARG A 497 6.78 26.03 6.13
N PRO A 498 7.80 26.08 7.01
CA PRO A 498 7.87 25.21 8.17
C PRO A 498 6.73 25.55 9.15
N GLY A 499 6.08 24.52 9.70
CA GLY A 499 5.05 24.67 10.74
C GLY A 499 5.59 24.81 12.17
N VAL A 500 6.90 25.05 12.30
CA VAL A 500 7.60 25.26 13.58
C VAL A 500 8.51 26.46 13.46
N ASP A 501 8.67 27.20 14.57
CA ASP A 501 9.48 28.42 14.60
C ASP A 501 10.97 28.09 14.37
N LEU A 502 11.51 28.60 13.27
CA LEU A 502 12.90 28.44 12.84
C LEU A 502 13.39 29.81 12.37
N ALA A 503 14.65 30.14 12.65
CA ALA A 503 15.17 31.50 12.44
C ALA A 503 16.09 31.62 11.22
N ARG A 504 16.64 30.49 10.75
CA ARG A 504 17.60 30.47 9.64
C ARG A 504 17.37 29.28 8.73
N ALA A 505 17.67 29.46 7.45
CA ALA A 505 17.66 28.39 6.47
C ALA A 505 18.99 28.35 5.71
N PHE A 506 19.45 27.14 5.41
CA PHE A 506 20.68 26.90 4.66
C PHE A 506 20.40 25.90 3.54
N VAL A 507 20.98 26.14 2.36
CA VAL A 507 21.18 25.05 1.40
C VAL A 507 22.23 24.13 1.98
N ALA A 508 21.92 22.83 2.01
CA ALA A 508 22.81 21.79 2.44
C ALA A 508 23.03 20.76 1.32
N ASN A 509 24.16 20.05 1.36
CA ASN A 509 24.36 18.90 0.50
C ASN A 509 23.62 17.65 1.02
N LEU A 510 23.71 16.51 0.32
CA LEU A 510 23.00 15.30 0.73
C LEU A 510 23.48 14.71 2.07
N GLN A 511 24.68 15.09 2.53
CA GLN A 511 25.25 14.72 3.84
C GLN A 511 24.84 15.70 4.96
N GLU A 512 23.98 16.69 4.65
CA GLU A 512 23.48 17.73 5.57
C GLU A 512 24.54 18.77 5.96
N GLU A 513 25.64 18.87 5.19
CA GLU A 513 26.65 19.91 5.40
C GLU A 513 26.16 21.24 4.83
N GLU A 514 26.21 22.30 5.64
CA GLU A 514 25.83 23.67 5.26
C GLU A 514 26.70 24.16 4.09
N GLN A 515 26.07 24.78 3.09
CA GLN A 515 26.75 25.34 1.91
C GLN A 515 26.53 26.85 1.84
N GLU A 516 25.27 27.27 1.79
CA GLU A 516 24.87 28.66 1.58
C GLU A 516 23.75 29.02 2.55
N GLN A 517 23.89 30.13 3.28
CA GLN A 517 22.81 30.66 4.09
C GLN A 517 21.83 31.41 3.19
N LEU A 518 20.55 31.05 3.28
CA LEU A 518 19.47 31.71 2.54
C LEU A 518 19.01 32.96 3.30
N PHE A 519 18.63 33.99 2.54
CA PHE A 519 18.06 35.21 3.13
C PHE A 519 16.60 34.97 3.50
N TRP A 520 16.37 34.55 4.74
CA TRP A 520 15.07 34.26 5.31
C TRP A 520 15.15 34.47 6.83
N SER A 521 14.25 35.28 7.40
CA SER A 521 14.25 35.58 8.85
C SER A 521 13.26 34.73 9.65
N GLY A 522 12.38 33.98 8.98
CA GLY A 522 11.37 33.14 9.63
C GLY A 522 10.29 33.92 10.40
N ASP A 523 10.29 35.26 10.28
CA ASP A 523 9.32 36.12 10.93
C ASP A 523 7.92 35.92 10.31
N GLU A 524 6.88 35.95 11.13
CA GLU A 524 5.45 35.93 10.73
C GLU A 524 4.99 34.75 9.84
N GLY A 525 5.72 33.62 9.83
CA GLY A 525 5.35 32.46 9.01
C GLY A 525 5.54 32.70 7.50
N GLU A 526 6.40 33.66 7.13
CA GLU A 526 6.79 33.89 5.74
C GLU A 526 7.43 32.63 5.13
N PRO A 527 6.97 32.18 3.95
CA PRO A 527 7.56 31.04 3.29
C PRO A 527 8.96 31.36 2.77
N LEU A 528 9.86 30.37 2.83
CA LEU A 528 11.13 30.41 2.14
C LEU A 528 10.91 30.13 0.66
N HIS A 529 11.30 31.05 -0.21
CA HIS A 529 11.27 30.87 -1.66
C HIS A 529 12.61 30.33 -2.17
N VAL A 530 12.56 29.24 -2.94
CA VAL A 530 13.74 28.64 -3.58
C VAL A 530 13.43 28.26 -5.03
N GLY A 531 14.32 28.62 -5.95
CA GLY A 531 14.27 28.10 -7.32
C GLY A 531 14.89 26.72 -7.40
N LEU A 532 14.25 25.77 -8.09
CA LEU A 532 14.79 24.45 -8.43
C LEU A 532 14.87 24.32 -9.95
N ARG A 533 16.07 24.05 -10.48
CA ARG A 533 16.23 23.69 -11.89
C ARG A 533 15.55 22.35 -12.19
N SER A 534 15.35 22.05 -13.46
CA SER A 534 14.86 20.74 -13.89
C SER A 534 15.74 19.61 -13.32
N GLY A 535 15.11 18.60 -12.70
CA GLY A 535 15.80 17.46 -12.08
C GLY A 535 16.65 17.80 -10.84
N GLU A 536 16.60 19.02 -10.33
CA GLU A 536 17.41 19.42 -9.18
C GLU A 536 16.88 18.79 -7.88
N ILE A 537 17.79 18.16 -7.12
CA ILE A 537 17.56 17.77 -5.73
C ILE A 537 18.08 18.89 -4.84
N LYS A 538 17.20 19.46 -4.01
CA LYS A 538 17.54 20.53 -3.08
C LYS A 538 17.30 20.09 -1.65
N THR A 539 18.33 20.17 -0.81
CA THR A 539 18.21 19.93 0.63
C THR A 539 18.31 21.26 1.36
N ILE A 540 17.30 21.56 2.18
CA ILE A 540 17.25 22.75 3.03
C ILE A 540 17.37 22.30 4.48
N LEU A 541 18.29 22.92 5.21
CA LEU A 541 18.43 22.82 6.66
C LEU A 541 17.85 24.08 7.30
N PHE A 542 16.76 23.93 8.04
CA PHE A 542 16.19 24.98 8.87
C PHE A 542 16.70 24.87 10.32
N GLN A 543 17.06 25.98 10.95
CA GLN A 543 17.65 26.05 12.31
C GLN A 543 16.99 27.06 13.22
#